data_AF-A0A392Q593-F1
#
_entry.id   AF-A0A392Q593-F1
#
_cell.length_a   1.000
_cell.length_b   1.000
_cell.length_c   1.000
_cell.angle_alpha   90.00
_cell.angle_beta   90.00
_cell.angle_gamma   90.00
#
_symmetry.space_group_name_H-M   'P 1'
#
loop_
_entity.id
_entity.type
_entity.pdbx_description
1 polymer ?
#
loop_
_entity_poly.entity_id
_entity_poly.type
_entity_poly.pdbx_seq_one_letter_code
_entity_poly.pdbx_strand_id
1 'polypeptide(L)'
;KIADLESKLQPPRNAVIEEDEKAADPDGEYASFSRVALINKIYDVESSMVEAASLSFRNAVAQLHVLNPGLEFVEEGLDEEKEVRDGQILPHLPDEEN
;
A
#
# COMPACT_ATOMS: atom_id res chain seq x y z
N LYS A 1 28.45 -22.63 3.90
CA LYS A 1 28.90 -21.85 5.08
C LYS A 1 28.20 -20.51 4.98
N ILE A 2 27.42 -20.10 5.99
CA ILE A 2 26.57 -18.90 5.94
C ILE A 2 27.40 -17.64 5.61
N ALA A 3 28.62 -17.57 6.13
CA ALA A 3 29.58 -16.49 5.87
C ALA A 3 29.91 -16.26 4.38
N ASP A 4 29.94 -17.30 3.54
CA ASP A 4 30.20 -17.13 2.09
C ASP A 4 28.97 -16.59 1.35
N LEU A 5 27.76 -16.87 1.86
CA LEU A 5 26.51 -16.35 1.31
C LEU A 5 26.33 -14.88 1.70
N GLU A 6 26.68 -14.52 2.94
CA GLU A 6 26.70 -13.13 3.42
C GLU A 6 27.71 -12.26 2.65
N SER A 7 28.89 -12.80 2.33
CA SER A 7 29.88 -12.12 1.48
C SER A 7 29.37 -11.83 0.07
N LYS A 8 28.54 -12.72 -0.50
CA LYS A 8 27.97 -12.55 -1.85
C LYS A 8 26.77 -11.59 -1.89
N LEU A 9 26.15 -11.37 -0.74
CA LEU A 9 25.04 -10.42 -0.55
C LEU A 9 25.53 -9.01 -0.20
N GLN A 10 26.83 -8.80 0.04
CA GLN A 10 27.35 -7.46 0.22
C GLN A 10 27.29 -6.69 -1.11
N PRO A 11 26.50 -5.61 -1.19
CA PRO A 11 26.50 -4.75 -2.37
C PRO A 11 27.92 -4.19 -2.56
N PRO A 12 28.40 -4.03 -3.81
CA PRO A 12 29.69 -3.44 -4.05
C PRO A 12 29.72 -2.04 -3.40
N ARG A 13 30.80 -1.71 -2.69
CA ARG A 13 30.98 -0.41 -2.00
C ARG A 13 30.80 0.82 -2.90
N ASN A 14 30.82 0.63 -4.22
CA ASN A 14 30.61 1.64 -5.26
C ASN A 14 29.48 1.23 -6.23
N ALA A 15 28.41 0.60 -5.73
CA ALA A 15 27.21 0.38 -6.54
C ALA A 15 26.74 1.74 -7.07
N VAL A 16 26.67 1.88 -8.39
CA VAL A 16 26.08 3.06 -9.01
C VAL A 16 24.62 3.07 -8.58
N ILE A 17 24.23 4.06 -7.78
CA ILE A 17 22.83 4.27 -7.43
C ILE A 17 22.10 4.56 -8.74
N GLU A 18 21.20 3.66 -9.11
CA GLU A 18 20.42 3.76 -10.34
C GLU A 18 19.57 5.04 -10.32
N GLU A 19 19.25 5.56 -11.50
CA GLU A 19 18.51 6.82 -11.59
C GLU A 19 17.12 6.71 -10.95
N ASP A 20 16.51 5.53 -11.04
CA ASP A 20 15.23 5.19 -10.40
C ASP A 20 15.34 5.22 -8.86
N GLU A 21 16.45 4.73 -8.29
CA GLU A 21 16.68 4.77 -6.84
C GLU A 21 16.87 6.20 -6.35
N LYS A 22 17.54 7.06 -7.14
CA LYS A 22 17.65 8.50 -6.80
C LYS A 22 16.32 9.24 -6.89
N ALA A 23 15.40 8.79 -7.74
CA ALA A 23 14.07 9.36 -7.83
C ALA A 23 13.18 8.91 -6.66
N ALA A 24 13.32 7.65 -6.23
CA ALA A 24 12.56 7.08 -5.12
C ALA A 24 13.08 7.51 -3.74
N ASP A 25 14.39 7.71 -3.59
CA ASP A 25 15.07 8.11 -2.35
C ASP A 25 16.03 9.30 -2.59
N PRO A 26 15.51 10.50 -2.88
CA PRO A 26 16.32 11.66 -3.20
C PRO A 26 17.25 12.09 -2.05
N ASP A 27 16.85 11.82 -0.81
CA ASP A 27 17.60 12.15 0.40
C ASP A 27 18.51 11.01 0.89
N GLY A 28 18.44 9.83 0.27
CA GLY A 28 19.24 8.65 0.63
C GLY A 28 18.87 8.05 1.99
N GLU A 29 17.67 8.32 2.51
CA GLU A 29 17.21 7.85 3.80
C GLU A 29 17.04 6.33 3.80
N TYR A 30 16.34 5.79 2.80
CA TYR A 30 16.07 4.35 2.67
C TYR A 30 17.33 3.56 2.32
N ALA A 31 18.21 4.12 1.48
CA ALA A 31 19.49 3.50 1.14
C ALA A 31 20.41 3.30 2.36
N SER A 32 20.22 4.09 3.42
CA SER A 32 20.97 3.99 4.67
C SER A 32 20.39 2.96 5.66
N PHE A 33 19.18 2.45 5.42
CA PHE A 33 18.50 1.58 6.36
C PHE A 33 19.12 0.18 6.39
N SER A 34 19.17 -0.40 7.60
CA SER A 34 19.35 -1.84 7.72
C SER A 34 18.12 -2.57 7.16
N ARG A 35 18.29 -3.82 6.70
CA ARG A 35 17.18 -4.65 6.19
C ARG A 35 15.97 -4.67 7.14
N VAL A 36 16.21 -4.81 8.44
CA VAL A 36 15.15 -4.84 9.46
C VAL A 36 14.46 -3.47 9.58
N ALA A 37 15.22 -2.38 9.56
CA ALA A 37 14.66 -1.03 9.63
C ALA A 37 13.79 -0.71 8.41
N LEU A 38 14.23 -1.12 7.21
CA LEU A 38 13.45 -0.97 5.98
C LEU A 38 12.14 -1.75 6.02
N ILE A 39 12.19 -3.01 6.45
CA ILE A 39 10.98 -3.84 6.61
C ILE A 39 9.98 -3.20 7.58
N ASN A 40 10.45 -2.72 8.73
CA ASN A 40 9.57 -2.04 9.69
C ASN A 40 8.95 -0.77 9.09
N LYS A 41 9.74 0.03 8.38
CA LYS A 41 9.26 1.26 7.74
C LYS A 41 8.17 0.97 6.70
N ILE A 42 8.33 -0.10 5.92
CA ILE A 42 7.31 -0.53 4.96
C ILE A 42 6.00 -0.84 5.68
N TYR A 43 6.04 -1.67 6.75
CA TYR A 43 4.84 -1.98 7.52
C TYR A 43 4.18 -0.75 8.16
N ASP A 44 4.99 0.18 8.69
CA ASP A 44 4.46 1.42 9.27
C ASP A 44 3.74 2.27 8.22
N VAL A 45 4.33 2.40 7.02
CA VAL A 45 3.72 3.14 5.91
C VAL A 45 2.45 2.45 5.41
N GLU A 46 2.49 1.14 5.20
CA GLU A 46 1.32 0.35 4.78
C GLU A 46 0.17 0.49 5.78
N SER A 47 0.44 0.31 7.07
CA SER A 47 -0.57 0.47 8.13
C SER A 47 -1.14 1.88 8.13
N SER A 48 -0.29 2.91 8.04
CA SER A 48 -0.73 4.30 8.01
C SER A 48 -1.58 4.62 6.78
N MET A 49 -1.25 4.06 5.61
CA MET A 49 -2.03 4.26 4.39
C MET A 49 -3.40 3.58 4.46
N VAL A 50 -3.46 2.36 5.01
CA VAL A 50 -4.72 1.63 5.22
C VAL A 50 -5.63 2.40 6.19
N GLU A 51 -5.09 2.90 7.30
CA GLU A 51 -5.85 3.71 8.25
C GLU A 51 -6.37 5.00 7.61
N ALA A 52 -5.53 5.71 6.86
CA ALA A 52 -5.91 6.94 6.17
C ALA A 52 -7.00 6.69 5.11
N ALA A 53 -6.88 5.62 4.32
CA ALA A 53 -7.88 5.24 3.33
C ALA A 53 -9.20 4.88 4.00
N SER A 54 -9.17 4.11 5.09
CA SER A 54 -10.36 3.73 5.87
C SER A 54 -11.09 4.95 6.44
N LEU A 55 -10.35 5.92 7.00
CA LEU A 55 -10.91 7.16 7.50
C LEU A 55 -11.53 8.01 6.38
N SER A 56 -10.83 8.14 5.25
CA SER A 56 -11.31 8.87 4.08
C SER A 56 -12.61 8.26 3.53
N PHE A 57 -12.66 6.93 3.40
CA PHE A 57 -13.84 6.20 2.97
C PHE A 57 -15.04 6.44 3.90
N ARG A 58 -14.87 6.23 5.22
CA ARG A 58 -15.93 6.48 6.20
C ARG A 58 -16.41 7.94 6.18
N ASN A 59 -15.50 8.88 5.98
CA ASN A 59 -15.85 10.29 5.86
C ASN A 59 -16.68 10.56 4.61
N ALA A 60 -16.32 9.99 3.45
CA ALA A 60 -17.08 10.11 2.22
C ALA A 60 -18.50 9.51 2.35
N VAL A 61 -18.62 8.33 2.97
CA VAL A 61 -19.92 7.71 3.28
C VAL A 61 -20.77 8.62 4.17
N ALA A 62 -20.19 9.19 5.22
CA ALA A 62 -20.90 10.15 6.08
C ALA A 62 -21.35 11.40 5.32
N GLN A 63 -20.53 11.93 4.41
CA GLN A 63 -20.93 13.05 3.55
C GLN A 63 -22.10 12.70 2.65
N LEU A 64 -22.15 11.49 2.09
CA LEU A 64 -23.28 11.03 1.26
C LEU A 64 -24.60 11.03 2.03
N HIS A 65 -24.60 10.57 3.29
CA HIS A 65 -25.79 10.65 4.16
C HIS A 65 -26.24 12.09 4.40
N VAL A 66 -25.30 12.99 4.72
CA VAL A 66 -25.62 14.39 5.00
C VAL A 66 -26.20 15.09 3.77
N LEU A 67 -25.66 14.79 2.58
CA LEU A 67 -26.08 15.44 1.33
C LEU A 67 -27.38 14.88 0.75
N ASN A 68 -27.80 13.68 1.17
CA ASN A 68 -29.00 13.01 0.66
C ASN A 68 -30.00 12.69 1.79
N PRO A 69 -30.56 13.71 2.47
CA PRO A 69 -31.48 13.49 3.56
C PRO A 69 -32.75 12.77 3.06
N GLY A 70 -33.09 11.66 3.72
CA GLY A 70 -34.28 10.86 3.42
C GLY A 70 -34.06 9.69 2.46
N LEU A 71 -32.84 9.48 1.96
CA LEU A 71 -32.45 8.26 1.26
C LEU A 71 -31.76 7.30 2.23
N GLU A 72 -32.16 6.03 2.24
CA GLU A 72 -31.47 4.98 3.00
C GLU A 72 -30.42 4.33 2.10
N PHE A 73 -29.15 4.37 2.53
CA PHE A 73 -28.04 3.75 1.81
C PHE A 73 -27.75 2.36 2.36
N VAL A 74 -27.52 1.40 1.48
CA VAL A 74 -27.00 0.08 1.85
C VAL A 74 -25.48 0.18 1.89
N GLU A 75 -24.90 0.10 3.07
CA GLU A 75 -23.44 0.17 3.28
C GLU A 75 -22.77 -1.20 3.41
N GLU A 76 -23.54 -2.26 3.58
CA GLU A 76 -23.02 -3.62 3.79
C GLU A 76 -22.15 -4.04 2.59
N GLY A 77 -20.88 -4.35 2.87
CA GLY A 77 -19.90 -4.78 1.88
C GLY A 77 -19.38 -3.68 0.96
N LEU A 78 -19.58 -2.39 1.27
CA LEU A 78 -18.94 -1.27 0.54
C LEU A 78 -17.44 -1.14 0.86
N ASP A 79 -16.97 -1.73 1.96
CA ASP A 79 -15.56 -1.80 2.36
C ASP A 79 -14.80 -2.97 1.71
N GLU A 80 -15.49 -3.83 0.96
CA GLU A 80 -14.91 -4.91 0.17
C GLU A 80 -14.43 -4.40 -1.20
N GLU A 81 -13.37 -5.00 -1.75
CA GLU A 81 -12.80 -4.62 -3.06
C GLU A 81 -13.65 -5.17 -4.24
N LYS A 82 -14.83 -4.57 -4.42
CA LYS A 82 -15.74 -4.90 -5.53
C LYS A 82 -15.68 -3.86 -6.63
N GLU A 83 -15.78 -4.31 -7.87
CA GLU A 83 -15.83 -3.43 -9.03
C GLU A 83 -17.29 -3.14 -9.42
N VAL A 84 -17.59 -1.88 -9.76
CA VAL A 84 -18.87 -1.51 -10.36
C VAL A 84 -18.69 -1.39 -11.88
N ARG A 85 -19.34 -2.27 -12.66
CA ARG A 85 -19.43 -2.16 -14.13
C ARG A 85 -20.88 -2.05 -14.56
N ASP A 86 -21.17 -1.11 -15.45
CA ASP A 86 -22.52 -0.86 -16.00
C ASP A 86 -23.62 -0.74 -14.92
N GLY A 87 -23.26 -0.20 -13.75
CA GLY A 87 -24.17 -0.03 -12.61
C GLY A 87 -24.41 -1.29 -11.77
N GLN A 88 -23.70 -2.39 -12.03
CA GLN A 88 -23.73 -3.60 -11.21
C GLN A 88 -22.44 -3.78 -10.42
N ILE A 89 -22.57 -4.16 -9.15
CA ILE A 89 -21.46 -4.60 -8.31
C ILE A 89 -21.10 -6.03 -8.73
N LEU A 90 -19.89 -6.22 -9.25
CA LEU A 90 -19.38 -7.53 -9.60
C LEU A 90 -18.77 -8.21 -8.36
N PRO A 91 -18.94 -9.54 -8.23
CA PRO A 91 -18.19 -10.29 -7.23
C PRO A 91 -16.70 -10.19 -7.53
N HIS A 92 -15.86 -10.31 -6.49
CA HIS A 92 -14.42 -10.40 -6.64
C HIS A 92 -14.07 -11.47 -7.69
N LEU A 93 -13.24 -11.10 -8.66
CA LEU A 93 -12.59 -12.10 -9.51
C LEU A 93 -11.71 -12.95 -8.59
N PRO A 94 -11.71 -14.29 -8.73
CA PRO A 94 -10.79 -15.12 -7.98
C PRO A 94 -9.36 -14.66 -8.29
N ASP A 95 -8.52 -14.59 -7.26
CA ASP A 95 -7.09 -14.29 -7.44
C ASP A 95 -6.54 -15.24 -8.51
N GLU A 96 -5.90 -14.69 -9.54
CA GLU A 96 -5.07 -15.52 -10.42
C GLU A 96 -3.95 -16.10 -9.56
N GLU A 97 -4.05 -17.39 -9.21
CA GLU A 97 -2.95 -18.15 -8.61
C GLU A 97 -1.73 -18.03 -9.53
N ASN A 98 -0.79 -17.16 -9.17
CA ASN A 98 0.55 -17.06 -9.77
C ASN A 98 1.57 -17.82 -8.92
#